data_AF-A0A351BEL8-F1
#
_entry.id   AF-A0A351BEL8-F1
#
_cell.length_a   1.000
_cell.length_b   1.000
_cell.length_c   1.000
_cell.angle_alpha   90.00
_cell.angle_beta   90.00
_cell.angle_gamma   90.00
#
_symmetry.space_group_name_H-M   'P 1'
#
loop_
_entity.id
_entity.type
_entity.pdbx_description
1 polymer ?
#
loop_
_entity_poly.entity_id
_entity_poly.type
_entity_poly.pdbx_seq_one_letter_code
_entity_poly.pdbx_strand_id
1 'polypeptide(L)' 'MIRLPKPPPGGIFEDLFVLEMANNHLGRLDRGLKIITDYSRIVRFNNVRAAIKLQLRDVDAFIHKDFR' A
#
# COMPACT_ATOMS: atom_id res chain seq x y z
N MET A 1 24.17 -4.67 -1.38
CA MET A 1 22.87 -3.98 -1.50
C MET A 1 22.74 -3.54 -2.96
N ILE A 2 22.02 -4.30 -3.79
CA ILE A 2 21.91 -4.01 -5.23
C ILE A 2 20.95 -2.83 -5.38
N ARG A 3 21.46 -1.69 -5.87
CA ARG A 3 20.60 -0.59 -6.29
C ARG A 3 19.94 -0.98 -7.61
N LEU A 4 18.62 -1.07 -7.63
CA LEU A 4 17.90 -1.21 -8.88
C LEU A 4 18.11 0.06 -9.72
N PRO A 5 18.26 -0.06 -11.05
CA PRO A 5 18.34 1.11 -11.92
C PRO A 5 17.06 1.94 -11.77
N LYS A 6 17.20 3.28 -11.78
CA LYS A 6 16.04 4.18 -11.80
C LYS A 6 15.19 3.83 -13.04
N PRO A 7 13.86 3.71 -12.91
CA PRO A 7 13.01 3.48 -14.08
C PRO A 7 13.22 4.60 -15.13
N PRO A 8 13.05 4.28 -16.42
CA PRO A 8 13.21 5.27 -17.48
C PRO A 8 12.20 6.42 -17.33
N PRO A 9 12.56 7.65 -17.75
CA PRO A 9 11.64 8.77 -17.80
C PRO A 9 10.42 8.46 -18.67
N GLY A 10 9.24 8.90 -18.25
CA GLY A 10 7.95 8.62 -18.87
C GLY A 10 7.39 7.22 -18.56
N GLY A 11 8.05 6.43 -17.72
CA GLY A 11 7.57 5.10 -17.34
C GLY A 11 6.31 5.15 -16.47
N ILE A 12 5.43 4.14 -16.61
CA ILE A 12 4.20 4.06 -15.80
C ILE A 12 4.47 3.95 -14.28
N PHE A 13 5.68 3.61 -13.86
CA PHE A 13 6.08 3.55 -12.45
C PHE A 13 7.02 4.69 -12.03
N GLU A 14 7.34 5.62 -12.94
CA GLU A 14 8.14 6.79 -12.59
C GLU A 14 7.40 7.63 -11.53
N ASP A 15 8.12 7.95 -10.46
CA ASP A 15 7.68 8.75 -9.31
C ASP A 15 6.35 8.28 -8.69
N LEU A 16 6.08 6.98 -8.76
CA LEU A 16 4.93 6.35 -8.10
C LEU A 16 5.27 6.03 -6.64
N PHE A 17 4.55 6.64 -5.71
CA PHE A 17 4.59 6.30 -4.29
C PHE A 17 3.61 5.17 -3.97
N VAL A 18 4.08 4.12 -3.29
CA VAL A 18 3.20 3.05 -2.79
C VAL A 18 2.95 3.26 -1.31
N LEU A 19 1.71 3.60 -0.97
CA LEU A 19 1.25 3.82 0.40
C LEU A 19 0.78 2.50 0.99
N GLU A 20 1.55 1.97 1.94
CA GLU A 20 1.27 0.66 2.54
C GLU A 20 0.22 0.75 3.65
N MET A 21 -0.97 0.22 3.40
CA MET A 21 -2.00 0.08 4.45
C MET A 21 -1.70 -1.11 5.35
N ALA A 22 -1.22 -2.23 4.79
CA ALA A 22 -1.01 -3.48 5.52
C ALA A 22 -2.21 -3.78 6.44
N ASN A 23 -1.97 -4.01 7.74
CA ASN A 23 -2.99 -4.23 8.74
C ASN A 23 -3.35 -2.96 9.52
N ASN A 24 -2.93 -1.78 9.05
CA ASN A 24 -3.17 -0.50 9.73
C ASN A 24 -4.63 -0.09 9.73
N HIS A 25 -5.56 -0.82 9.11
CA HIS A 25 -6.99 -0.67 9.29
C HIS A 25 -7.51 -1.38 10.56
N LEU A 26 -6.73 -2.25 11.19
CA LEU A 26 -7.05 -3.00 12.42
C LEU A 26 -8.40 -3.75 12.36
N GLY A 27 -8.65 -4.43 11.24
CA GLY A 27 -9.90 -5.19 11.05
C GLY A 27 -11.17 -4.34 10.90
N ARG A 28 -11.05 -3.00 10.86
CA ARG A 28 -12.17 -2.07 10.79
C ARG A 28 -12.30 -1.42 9.42
N LEU A 29 -13.44 -1.63 8.76
CA LEU A 29 -13.71 -1.09 7.42
C LEU A 29 -13.75 0.45 7.43
N ASP A 30 -14.44 1.04 8.39
CA ASP A 30 -14.55 2.50 8.54
C ASP A 30 -13.18 3.16 8.70
N ARG A 31 -12.27 2.52 9.43
CA ARG A 31 -10.89 2.98 9.57
C ARG A 31 -10.10 2.83 8.28
N GLY A 32 -10.28 1.74 7.54
CA GLY A 32 -9.70 1.57 6.20
C GLY A 32 -10.13 2.68 5.23
N LEU A 33 -11.43 2.99 5.20
CA LEU A 33 -11.98 4.09 4.39
C LEU A 33 -11.44 5.45 4.82
N LYS A 34 -11.27 5.67 6.13
CA LYS A 34 -10.64 6.90 6.66
C LYS A 34 -9.21 7.05 6.16
N ILE A 35 -8.40 5.98 6.21
CA ILE A 35 -7.01 5.97 5.74
C ILE A 35 -6.94 6.32 4.24
N ILE A 36 -7.79 5.69 3.41
CA ILE A 36 -7.88 6.00 1.98
C ILE A 36 -8.21 7.48 1.78
N THR A 37 -9.21 7.99 2.50
CA THR A 37 -9.66 9.38 2.38
C THR A 37 -8.53 10.35 2.75
N ASP A 38 -7.86 10.14 3.88
CA ASP A 38 -6.80 11.03 4.36
C ASP A 38 -5.59 11.05 3.42
N TYR A 39 -5.10 9.88 2.98
CA TYR A 39 -4.02 9.83 2.00
C TYR A 39 -4.41 10.48 0.67
N SER A 40 -5.64 10.28 0.21
CA SER A 40 -6.10 10.86 -1.05
C SER A 40 -6.09 12.40 -1.05
N ARG A 41 -6.23 13.05 0.11
CA ARG A 41 -6.11 14.51 0.25
C ARG A 41 -4.65 14.94 0.12
N ILE A 42 -3.74 14.25 0.83
CA ILE A 42 -2.30 14.55 0.80
C ILE A 42 -1.71 14.31 -0.59
N VAL A 43 -2.08 13.22 -1.26
CA VAL A 43 -1.63 12.89 -2.63
C VAL A 43 -2.04 13.97 -3.61
N ARG A 44 -3.31 14.42 -3.58
CA ARG A 44 -3.80 15.50 -4.44
C ARG A 44 -3.14 16.84 -4.13
N PHE A 45 -2.99 17.18 -2.86
CA PHE A 45 -2.35 18.42 -2.43
C PHE A 45 -0.90 18.53 -2.94
N ASN A 46 -0.15 17.42 -2.93
CA ASN A 46 1.24 17.40 -3.39
C ASN A 46 1.38 17.13 -4.90
N ASN A 47 0.27 16.89 -5.62
CA ASN A 47 0.28 16.54 -7.04
C ASN A 47 1.22 15.36 -7.38
N VAL A 48 1.25 14.34 -6.52
CA VAL A 48 2.10 13.14 -6.70
C VAL A 48 1.28 11.95 -7.19
N ARG A 49 1.94 11.01 -7.87
CA ARG A 49 1.33 9.74 -8.25
C ARG A 49 1.44 8.76 -7.09
N ALA A 50 0.32 8.17 -6.68
CA ALA A 50 0.33 7.20 -5.60
C ALA A 50 -0.63 6.04 -5.84
N ALA A 51 -0.29 4.88 -5.26
CA ALA A 51 -1.15 3.71 -5.13
C ALA A 51 -1.24 3.30 -3.66
N ILE A 52 -2.38 2.73 -3.25
CA ILE A 52 -2.52 2.11 -1.93
C ILE A 52 -2.33 0.60 -2.07
N LYS A 53 -1.48 0.00 -1.23
CA LYS A 53 -1.24 -1.44 -1.20
C LYS A 53 -1.96 -2.08 -0.01
N LEU A 54 -2.78 -3.09 -0.30
CA LEU A 54 -3.45 -3.94 0.68
C LEU A 54 -2.72 -5.28 0.82
N GLN A 55 -2.87 -5.92 1.97
CA GLN A 55 -2.43 -7.29 2.20
C GLN A 55 -3.66 -8.19 2.31
N LEU A 56 -3.91 -9.00 1.29
CA LEU A 56 -4.97 -10.01 1.30
C LEU A 56 -4.34 -11.36 1.68
N ARG A 57 -4.91 -12.02 2.68
CA ARG A 57 -4.40 -13.31 3.19
C ARG A 57 -5.59 -14.19 3.56
N ASP A 58 -5.58 -15.42 3.09
CA ASP A 58 -6.37 -16.50 3.68
C ASP A 58 -5.60 -17.01 4.91
N VAL A 59 -6.02 -16.58 6.10
CA VAL A 59 -5.31 -16.88 7.36
C VAL A 59 -5.25 -18.39 7.62
N ASP A 60 -6.30 -19.12 7.22
CA ASP A 60 -6.43 -20.57 7.39
C ASP A 60 -5.56 -21.37 6.42
N ALA A 61 -5.06 -20.76 5.36
CA ALA A 61 -4.03 -21.36 4.50
C ALA A 61 -2.62 -20.82 4.82
N PHE A 62 -2.53 -19.58 5.31
CA PHE A 62 -1.27 -18.85 5.44
C PHE A 62 -0.47 -19.20 6.68
N ILE A 63 -1.12 -19.40 7.83
CA ILE A 63 -0.43 -19.71 9.09
C ILE A 63 -0.27 -21.24 9.20
N HIS A 64 0.97 -21.74 9.36
CA HIS A 64 1.20 -23.17 9.58
C HIS A 64 0.43 -23.66 10.81
N LYS A 65 -0.09 -24.89 10.75
CA LYS A 65 -1.02 -25.44 11.77
C LYS A 65 -0.46 -25.39 13.19
N ASP A 66 0.86 -25.57 13.32
CA ASP A 66 1.55 -25.54 14.61
C ASP A 66 1.65 -24.13 15.24
N PHE A 67 1.26 -23.07 14.53
CA PHE A 67 1.40 -21.67 14.95
C PHE A 67 0.06 -20.91 14.99
N ARG A 68 -1.06 -21.63 15.09
CA ARG A 68 -2.39 -21.04 15.34
C ARG A 68 -2.71 -20.98 16.83
#